data_AF-A0A420YPS2-F1
#
_entry.id   AF-A0A420YPS2-F1
#
_cell.length_a   1.000
_cell.length_b   1.000
_cell.length_c   1.000
_cell.angle_alpha   90.00
_cell.angle_beta   90.00
_cell.angle_gamma   90.00
#
_symmetry.space_group_name_H-M   'P 1'
#
loop_
_entity.id
_entity.type
_entity.pdbx_description
1 polymer ?
#
loop_
_entity_poly.entity_id
_entity_poly.type
_entity_poly.pdbx_seq_one_letter_code
_entity_poly.pdbx_strand_id
1 'polypeptide(L)' 'ESKDWAKRRFAYEIKDFHEGIYHLVNITAEDAKAIDEFDRLAKISNDILRHMIVKVEAFA' A
#
# COMPACT_ATOMS: atom_id res chain seq x y z
N GLU A 1 -0.37 -9.54 8.65
CA GLU A 1 -1.41 -8.79 9.41
C GLU A 1 -1.82 -7.55 8.64
N SER A 2 -3.12 -7.29 8.48
CA SER A 2 -3.63 -6.03 7.91
C SER A 2 -4.15 -5.17 9.05
N LYS A 3 -3.46 -4.06 9.32
CA LYS A 3 -3.93 -3.07 10.30
C LYS A 3 -4.63 -1.96 9.53
N ASP A 4 -5.95 -1.96 9.59
CA ASP A 4 -6.74 -0.88 9.02
C ASP A 4 -6.59 0.36 9.90
N TRP A 5 -6.10 1.44 9.31
CA TRP A 5 -6.11 2.74 9.98
C TRP A 5 -7.42 3.44 9.66
N ALA A 6 -7.94 4.18 10.64
CA ALA A 6 -9.08 5.05 10.41
C ALA A 6 -8.79 6.05 9.27
N LYS A 7 -9.86 6.59 8.67
CA LYS A 7 -9.77 7.65 7.65
C LYS A 7 -8.90 8.80 8.16
N ARG A 8 -7.92 9.22 7.35
CA ARG A 8 -7.01 10.34 7.65
C ARG A 8 -7.03 11.35 6.51
N ARG A 9 -6.91 12.63 6.87
CA ARG A 9 -6.74 13.72 5.92
C ARG A 9 -5.31 13.74 5.39
N PHE A 10 -5.15 13.93 4.09
CA PHE A 10 -3.84 14.05 3.46
C PHE A 10 -3.27 15.46 3.66
N ALA A 11 -1.95 15.59 3.64
CA ALA A 11 -1.28 16.89 3.73
C ALA A 11 -1.47 17.74 2.45
N TYR A 12 -1.66 17.07 1.31
CA TYR A 12 -1.94 17.64 0.00
C TYR A 12 -2.84 16.69 -0.79
N GLU A 13 -3.45 17.21 -1.84
CA GLU A 13 -4.38 16.48 -2.69
C GLU A 13 -3.67 15.36 -3.48
N ILE A 14 -4.29 14.18 -3.52
CA ILE A 14 -3.78 13.02 -4.27
C ILE A 14 -4.92 12.50 -5.15
N LYS A 15 -4.72 12.51 -6.48
CA LYS A 15 -5.75 12.12 -7.47
C LYS A 15 -7.11 12.79 -7.22
N ASP A 16 -7.10 14.06 -6.85
CA ASP A 16 -8.29 14.87 -6.52
C ASP A 16 -9.01 14.49 -5.20
N PHE A 17 -8.35 13.71 -4.33
CA PHE A 17 -8.84 13.37 -2.99
C PHE A 17 -8.05 14.08 -1.89
N HIS A 18 -8.75 14.52 -0.85
CA HIS A 18 -8.19 15.19 0.33
C HIS A 18 -8.10 14.28 1.57
N GLU A 19 -8.74 13.12 1.52
CA GLU A 19 -8.77 12.14 2.60
C GLU A 19 -8.84 10.72 2.04
N GLY A 20 -8.42 9.75 2.84
CA GLY A 20 -8.50 8.35 2.49
C GLY A 20 -8.26 7.43 3.67
N ILE A 21 -8.42 6.13 3.42
CA ILE A 21 -8.20 5.08 4.40
C ILE A 21 -6.82 4.49 4.15
N TYR A 22 -6.01 4.38 5.21
CA TYR A 22 -4.68 3.79 5.12
C TYR A 22 -4.77 2.32 5.51
N HIS A 23 -4.21 1.45 4.67
CA HIS A 23 -4.06 0.03 4.96
C HIS A 23 -2.57 -0.29 5.07
N LEU A 24 -2.15 -0.82 6.22
CA LEU A 24 -0.79 -1.32 6.42
C LEU A 24 -0.83 -2.85 6.47
N VAL A 25 -0.19 -3.50 5.51
CA VAL A 25 -0.18 -4.96 5.39
C VAL A 25 1.25 -5.47 5.46
N ASN A 26 1.52 -6.30 6.46
CA ASN A 26 2.74 -7.10 6.51
C ASN A 26 2.49 -8.45 5.85
N ILE A 27 3.22 -8.69 4.77
CA ILE A 27 3.11 -9.89 3.93
C ILE A 27 4.48 -10.54 3.87
N THR A 28 4.53 -11.86 4.05
CA THR A 28 5.72 -12.66 3.79
C THR A 28 5.56 -13.25 2.39
N ALA A 29 6.53 -13.00 1.51
CA ALA A 29 6.58 -13.57 0.17
C ALA A 29 7.89 -14.32 -0.01
N GLU A 30 7.83 -15.52 -0.58
CA GLU A 30 9.00 -16.35 -0.85
C GLU A 30 9.76 -15.88 -2.10
N ASP A 31 9.05 -15.29 -3.07
CA ASP A 31 9.58 -14.87 -4.36
C ASP A 31 9.07 -13.47 -4.77
N ALA A 32 9.87 -12.75 -5.55
CA ALA A 32 9.58 -11.42 -6.07
C ALA A 32 8.35 -11.39 -7.01
N LYS A 33 8.07 -12.51 -7.69
CA LYS A 33 6.95 -12.62 -8.63
C LYS A 33 5.60 -12.27 -8.01
N ALA A 34 5.37 -12.64 -6.75
CA ALA A 34 4.13 -12.32 -6.05
C ALA A 34 4.02 -10.81 -5.75
N ILE A 35 5.14 -10.17 -5.45
CA ILE A 35 5.22 -8.73 -5.17
C ILE A 35 4.97 -7.94 -6.46
N ASP A 36 5.59 -8.36 -7.56
CA ASP A 36 5.46 -7.71 -8.88
C ASP A 36 4.01 -7.80 -9.41
N GLU A 37 3.35 -8.95 -9.19
CA GLU A 37 1.95 -9.11 -9.60
C GLU A 37 1.02 -8.22 -8.78
N PHE A 38 1.28 -8.07 -7.47
CA PHE A 38 0.55 -7.11 -6.65
C PHE A 38 0.77 -5.67 -7.13
N ASP A 39 2.01 -5.27 -7.42
CA ASP A 39 2.31 -3.93 -7.93
C ASP A 39 1.58 -3.65 -9.26
N ARG A 40 1.54 -4.63 -10.17
CA ARG A 40 0.82 -4.52 -11.43
C ARG A 40 -0.69 -4.31 -11.23
N LEU A 41 -1.32 -5.11 -10.37
CA LEU A 41 -2.75 -4.99 -10.09
C LEU A 41 -3.08 -3.71 -9.33
N ALA A 42 -2.24 -3.31 -8.38
CA ALA A 42 -2.44 -2.10 -7.58
C ALA A 42 -2.40 -0.83 -8.43
N LYS A 43 -1.55 -0.78 -9.47
CA LYS A 43 -1.49 0.32 -10.43
C LYS A 43 -2.74 0.49 -11.28
N ILE A 44 -3.44 -0.61 -11.56
CA ILE A 44 -4.65 -0.61 -12.42
C ILE A 44 -5.92 -0.36 -11.61
N SER A 45 -5.89 -0.67 -10.31
CA SER A 45 -7.05 -0.49 -9.44
C SER A 45 -7.38 0.98 -9.21
N ASN A 46 -8.63 1.35 -9.48
CA ASN A 46 -9.16 2.70 -9.18
C ASN A 46 -9.39 2.93 -7.69
N ASP A 47 -9.48 1.85 -6.90
CA ASP A 47 -9.70 1.92 -5.45
C ASP A 47 -8.42 2.30 -4.70
N ILE A 48 -7.25 2.20 -5.36
CA ILE A 48 -5.95 2.49 -4.76
C ILE A 48 -5.45 3.86 -5.25
N LEU A 49 -5.42 4.80 -4.30
CA LEU A 49 -4.90 6.15 -4.57
C LEU A 49 -3.38 6.15 -4.74
N ARG A 50 -2.68 5.47 -3.82
CA ARG A 50 -1.22 5.36 -3.77
C ARG A 50 -0.85 4.12 -2.96
N HIS A 51 0.15 3.37 -3.41
CA HIS A 51 0.76 2.28 -2.65
C HIS A 51 2.29 2.44 -2.61
N MET A 52 2.91 1.85 -1.59
CA MET A 52 4.36 1.79 -1.45
C MET A 52 4.70 0.41 -0.89
N ILE A 53 5.62 -0.29 -1.56
CA ILE A 53 6.09 -1.60 -1.15
C ILE A 53 7.51 -1.41 -0.61
N VAL A 54 7.74 -1.82 0.64
CA VAL A 54 9.03 -1.68 1.30
C VAL A 54 9.46 -3.05 1.80
N LYS A 55 10.70 -3.45 1.49
CA LYS A 55 11.30 -4.63 2.09
C LYS A 55 11.65 -4.31 3.54
N VAL A 56 11.07 -5.05 4.47
CA VAL A 56 11.43 -4.93 5.87
C VAL A 56 12.78 -5.61 6.07
N GLU A 57 13.81 -4.83 6.35
CA GLU A 57 15.10 -5.37 6.76
C GLU A 57 14.96 -5.92 8.19
N ALA A 58 15.30 -7.19 8.38
CA ALA A 58 15.48 -7.74 9.70
C ALA A 58 16.81 -7.20 10.25
N PHE A 59 16.73 -6.20 11.12
CA PHE A 59 17.90 -5.78 11.90
C PHE A 59 18.26 -6.96 12.83
N ALA A 60 19.37 -7.64 12.50
CA ALA A 60 20.00 -8.66 13.32
C ALA A 60 20.88 -7.99 14.39
#